data_AF-A0A5B7TMI5-F1
#
_entry.id   AF-A0A5B7TMI5-F1
#
_cell.length_a   1.000
_cell.length_b   1.000
_cell.length_c   1.000
_cell.angle_alpha   90.00
_cell.angle_beta   90.00
_cell.angle_gamma   90.00
#
_symmetry.space_group_name_H-M   'P 1'
#
loop_
_entity.id
_entity.type
_entity.pdbx_description
1 polymer ?
#
loop_
_entity_poly.entity_id
_entity_poly.type
_entity_poly.pdbx_seq_one_letter_code
_entity_poly.pdbx_strand_id
1 'polypeptide(L)'
;MPNNIIFNETAEELKAQVFGYNGTSLQSLQLDASGNLKVSGSMTISGPVTVVAESLSIRALSGTTDSVAISGTVTVAGTVTVGNTVTVVAESLSIRSLSADTDTVSIGGTVNVIKTGNSFTENNATITDVAGTGVTLLFDSSQQTLYSYYVKNNALNTIQVRLQISPTNNDDYFIYDQIVATDVPPESAVVIAPKYFLRYTRLYYDTGTYTANFEAYCNGHV
;
A
#
# COMPACT_ATOMS: atom_id res chain seq x y z
N MET A 1 -39.01 -70.61 82.96
CA MET A 1 -39.93 -70.32 81.84
C MET A 1 -40.06 -71.59 81.02
N PRO A 2 -41.28 -72.04 80.66
CA PRO A 2 -41.44 -73.30 79.95
C PRO A 2 -40.81 -73.19 78.58
N ASN A 3 -39.99 -74.17 78.22
CA ASN A 3 -39.43 -74.31 76.88
C ASN A 3 -40.54 -74.88 75.99
N ASN A 4 -41.32 -74.02 75.35
CA ASN A 4 -42.32 -74.47 74.39
C ASN A 4 -41.58 -75.02 73.17
N ILE A 5 -41.74 -76.31 72.93
CA ILE A 5 -41.23 -76.97 71.73
C ILE A 5 -42.04 -76.44 70.55
N ILE A 6 -41.45 -75.54 69.76
CA ILE A 6 -42.09 -74.96 68.57
C ILE A 6 -41.81 -75.90 67.38
N PHE A 7 -42.44 -77.07 67.37
CA PHE A 7 -42.58 -77.82 66.13
C PHE A 7 -43.93 -77.44 65.52
N ASN A 8 -43.89 -76.50 64.60
CA ASN A 8 -44.99 -76.30 63.67
C ASN A 8 -44.78 -77.28 62.52
N GLU A 9 -45.71 -78.22 62.32
CA GLU A 9 -45.57 -79.27 61.29
C GLU A 9 -45.92 -78.75 59.88
N THR A 10 -46.55 -77.56 59.79
CA THR A 10 -46.85 -76.84 58.56
C THR A 10 -45.81 -75.75 58.31
N ALA A 11 -44.87 -76.01 57.38
CA ALA A 11 -43.71 -75.14 57.12
C ALA A 11 -44.08 -73.68 56.78
N GLU A 12 -45.23 -73.46 56.15
CA GLU A 12 -45.69 -72.13 55.72
C GLU A 12 -46.18 -71.24 56.87
N GLU A 13 -46.50 -71.84 58.02
CA GLU A 13 -46.96 -71.15 59.22
C GLU A 13 -45.81 -70.82 60.18
N LEU A 14 -44.59 -71.30 59.90
CA LEU A 14 -43.40 -70.96 60.68
C LEU A 14 -42.88 -69.58 60.30
N LYS A 15 -43.30 -68.55 61.04
CA LYS A 15 -42.83 -67.17 60.86
C LYS A 15 -41.73 -66.84 61.86
N ALA A 16 -40.58 -66.37 61.38
CA ALA A 16 -39.48 -65.87 62.21
C ALA A 16 -39.32 -64.36 62.03
N GLN A 17 -39.26 -63.60 63.13
CA GLN A 17 -38.96 -62.16 63.10
C GLN A 17 -37.50 -61.93 63.52
N VAL A 18 -36.76 -61.17 62.70
CA VAL A 18 -35.36 -60.83 62.96
C VAL A 18 -35.25 -59.43 63.55
N PHE A 19 -34.44 -59.30 64.60
CA PHE A 19 -34.17 -58.04 65.29
C PHE A 19 -32.73 -57.60 65.06
N GLY A 20 -32.52 -56.31 64.86
CA GLY A 20 -31.20 -55.67 64.89
C GLY A 20 -30.96 -54.99 66.24
N TYR A 21 -29.72 -55.00 66.72
CA TYR A 21 -29.32 -54.26 67.92
C TYR A 21 -28.70 -52.92 67.51
N ASN A 22 -29.27 -51.80 67.95
CA ASN A 22 -28.77 -50.46 67.62
C ASN A 22 -27.73 -49.92 68.63
N GLY A 23 -27.17 -50.78 69.48
CA GLY A 23 -26.25 -50.37 70.55
C GLY A 23 -26.93 -50.10 71.90
N THR A 24 -28.26 -49.92 71.93
CA THR A 24 -29.03 -49.67 73.16
C THR A 24 -30.29 -50.53 73.30
N SER A 25 -30.95 -50.86 72.20
CA SER A 25 -32.18 -51.66 72.18
C SER A 25 -32.24 -52.58 70.96
N LEU A 26 -32.91 -53.71 71.12
CA LEU A 26 -33.29 -54.57 70.01
C LEU A 26 -34.53 -53.99 69.33
N GLN A 27 -34.45 -53.80 68.01
CA GLN A 27 -35.55 -53.32 67.19
C GLN A 27 -35.78 -54.27 66.02
N SER A 28 -37.04 -54.53 65.68
CA SER A 28 -37.38 -55.38 64.54
C SER A 28 -36.91 -54.73 63.25
N LEU A 29 -36.28 -55.51 62.36
CA LEU A 29 -36.03 -55.04 61.00
C LEU A 29 -37.35 -54.90 60.25
N GLN A 30 -37.52 -53.79 59.53
CA GLN A 30 -38.74 -53.47 58.80
C GLN A 30 -38.51 -53.58 57.30
N LEU A 31 -39.48 -54.14 56.58
CA LEU A 31 -39.50 -54.12 55.11
C LEU A 31 -40.43 -52.99 54.61
N ASP A 32 -40.22 -52.53 53.38
CA ASP A 32 -41.17 -51.68 52.66
C ASP A 32 -42.31 -52.50 52.02
N ALA A 33 -43.24 -51.82 51.32
CA ALA A 33 -44.37 -52.47 50.67
C ALA A 33 -43.99 -53.44 49.54
N SER A 34 -42.75 -53.36 49.05
CA SER A 34 -42.20 -54.22 48.01
C SER A 34 -41.35 -55.36 48.59
N GLY A 35 -41.23 -55.46 49.92
CA GLY A 35 -40.45 -56.50 50.60
C GLY A 35 -38.96 -56.20 50.74
N ASN A 36 -38.49 -54.98 50.45
CA ASN A 36 -37.09 -54.60 50.63
C ASN A 36 -36.82 -54.13 52.06
N LEU A 37 -35.63 -54.38 52.59
CA LEU A 37 -35.23 -53.86 53.90
C LEU A 37 -35.24 -52.32 53.91
N LYS A 38 -36.03 -51.74 54.81
CA LYS A 38 -36.12 -50.30 54.99
C LYS A 38 -34.91 -49.83 55.79
N VAL A 39 -33.99 -49.14 55.12
CA VAL A 39 -32.82 -48.51 55.75
C VAL A 39 -33.05 -47.00 55.77
N SER A 40 -33.18 -46.42 56.95
CA SER A 40 -33.27 -44.97 57.15
C SER A 40 -31.90 -44.40 57.52
N GLY A 41 -31.40 -43.44 56.75
CA GLY A 41 -30.10 -42.78 56.99
C GLY A 41 -29.01 -43.24 56.02
N SER A 42 -27.75 -43.05 56.41
CA SER A 42 -26.60 -43.46 55.60
C SER A 42 -26.30 -44.96 55.76
N MET A 43 -26.17 -45.67 54.65
CA MET A 43 -25.68 -47.05 54.61
C MET A 43 -24.25 -47.05 54.06
N THR A 44 -23.32 -47.65 54.80
CA THR A 44 -21.95 -47.87 54.31
C THR A 44 -21.88 -49.20 53.57
N ILE A 45 -21.58 -49.16 52.28
CA ILE A 45 -21.37 -50.35 51.45
C ILE A 45 -19.86 -50.50 51.24
N SER A 46 -19.27 -51.62 51.64
CA SER A 46 -17.82 -51.87 51.58
C SER A 46 -17.30 -52.17 50.16
N GLY A 47 -18.15 -52.08 49.13
CA GLY A 47 -17.83 -52.43 47.75
C GLY A 47 -18.34 -51.40 46.74
N PRO A 48 -17.97 -51.56 45.46
CA PRO A 48 -18.42 -50.67 44.40
C PRO A 48 -19.95 -50.71 44.28
N VAL A 49 -20.57 -49.54 44.18
CA VAL A 49 -21.99 -49.39 43.89
C VAL A 49 -22.14 -49.17 42.38
N THR A 50 -22.77 -50.12 41.69
CA THR A 50 -23.16 -49.92 40.29
C THR A 50 -24.44 -49.09 40.27
N VAL A 51 -24.35 -47.87 39.76
CA VAL A 51 -25.53 -47.04 39.48
C VAL A 51 -25.98 -47.33 38.05
N VAL A 52 -27.18 -47.90 37.90
CA VAL A 52 -27.84 -48.04 36.60
C VAL A 52 -28.79 -46.86 36.45
N ALA A 53 -28.46 -45.94 35.55
CA ALA A 53 -29.31 -44.81 35.21
C ALA A 53 -29.42 -44.71 33.69
N GLU A 54 -30.63 -44.42 33.18
CA GLU A 54 -30.86 -44.20 31.75
C GLU A 54 -30.15 -42.94 31.26
N SER A 55 -30.01 -41.93 32.13
CA SER A 55 -29.17 -40.76 31.90
C SER A 55 -28.57 -40.25 33.20
N LEU A 56 -27.35 -39.74 33.13
CA LEU A 56 -26.71 -39.00 34.21
C LEU A 56 -26.69 -37.53 33.81
N SER A 57 -27.38 -36.68 34.57
CA SER A 57 -27.42 -35.26 34.30
C SER A 57 -26.04 -34.64 34.56
N ILE A 58 -25.33 -34.30 33.49
CA ILE A 58 -24.15 -33.44 33.54
C ILE A 58 -24.55 -32.02 33.13
N ARG A 59 -24.01 -31.00 33.79
CA ARG A 59 -24.26 -29.60 33.40
C ARG A 59 -23.70 -29.32 32.01
N ALA A 60 -24.26 -28.34 31.31
CA ALA A 60 -23.64 -27.78 30.12
C ALA A 60 -22.29 -27.13 30.47
N LEU A 61 -21.33 -27.18 29.54
CA LEU A 61 -20.07 -26.45 29.66
C LEU A 61 -20.31 -24.95 29.54
N SER A 62 -19.57 -24.16 30.31
CA SER A 62 -19.57 -22.69 30.26
C SER A 62 -18.15 -22.17 30.08
N GLY A 63 -17.98 -21.17 29.21
CA GLY A 63 -16.68 -20.51 29.01
C GLY A 63 -16.17 -19.72 30.22
N THR A 64 -17.00 -19.49 31.25
CA THR A 64 -16.57 -18.84 32.50
C THR A 64 -15.97 -19.80 33.53
N THR A 65 -16.32 -21.08 33.46
CA THR A 65 -15.95 -22.08 34.48
C THR A 65 -15.13 -23.23 33.93
N ASP A 66 -15.23 -23.50 32.63
CA ASP A 66 -14.65 -24.66 32.00
C ASP A 66 -13.64 -24.23 30.92
N SER A 67 -12.49 -24.90 30.88
CA SER A 67 -11.49 -24.73 29.82
C SER A 67 -11.43 -25.99 28.97
N VAL A 68 -11.46 -25.82 27.64
CA VAL A 68 -11.30 -26.94 26.69
C VAL A 68 -9.95 -26.80 25.99
N ALA A 69 -9.11 -27.82 26.11
CA ALA A 69 -7.84 -27.91 25.40
C ALA A 69 -7.98 -28.85 24.19
N ILE A 70 -7.55 -28.40 23.01
CA ILE A 70 -7.52 -29.21 21.78
C ILE A 70 -6.04 -29.44 21.44
N SER A 71 -5.62 -30.70 21.39
CA SER A 71 -4.23 -31.09 21.10
C SER A 71 -3.94 -31.32 19.60
N GLY A 72 -4.95 -31.19 18.74
CA GLY A 72 -4.86 -31.40 17.30
C GLY A 72 -5.10 -30.12 16.49
N THR A 73 -5.13 -30.29 15.18
CA THR A 73 -5.50 -29.22 14.23
C THR A 73 -6.98 -28.90 14.32
N VAL A 74 -7.30 -27.60 14.34
CA VAL A 74 -8.67 -27.10 14.25
C VAL A 74 -8.93 -26.66 12.81
N THR A 75 -9.86 -27.33 12.14
CA THR A 75 -10.35 -26.90 10.82
C THR A 75 -11.58 -26.01 11.02
N VAL A 76 -11.49 -24.75 10.59
CA VAL A 76 -12.60 -23.79 10.67
C VAL A 76 -13.18 -23.60 9.26
N ALA A 77 -14.46 -23.93 9.07
CA ALA A 77 -15.15 -23.83 7.78
C ALA A 77 -15.63 -22.39 7.44
N GLY A 78 -15.04 -21.37 8.07
CA GLY A 78 -15.51 -19.98 7.98
C GLY A 78 -14.43 -18.98 8.35
N THR A 79 -14.83 -17.74 8.59
CA THR A 79 -13.92 -16.65 8.93
C THR A 79 -13.46 -16.72 10.38
N VAL A 80 -12.16 -16.65 10.61
CA VAL A 80 -11.57 -16.47 11.95
C VAL A 80 -11.32 -14.98 12.17
N THR A 81 -11.93 -14.39 13.19
CA THR A 81 -11.58 -13.03 13.63
C THR A 81 -10.40 -13.12 14.57
N VAL A 82 -9.27 -12.50 14.21
CA VAL A 82 -8.06 -12.44 15.04
C VAL A 82 -7.97 -11.06 15.66
N GLY A 83 -7.97 -10.98 17.00
CA GLY A 83 -7.95 -9.70 17.73
C GLY A 83 -6.61 -8.96 17.73
N ASN A 84 -5.57 -9.54 17.12
CA ASN A 84 -4.19 -9.05 17.08
C ASN A 84 -3.61 -9.19 15.67
N THR A 85 -2.29 -9.04 15.54
CA THR A 85 -1.54 -9.21 14.30
C THR A 85 -1.54 -10.66 13.80
N VAL A 86 -1.80 -10.83 12.51
CA VAL A 86 -1.54 -12.09 11.78
C VAL A 86 -0.20 -11.97 11.09
N THR A 87 0.76 -12.82 11.47
CA THR A 87 2.02 -12.96 10.72
C THR A 87 1.80 -13.91 9.56
N VAL A 88 1.81 -13.39 8.33
CA VAL A 88 1.76 -14.21 7.12
C VAL A 88 3.19 -14.54 6.70
N VAL A 89 3.55 -15.82 6.80
CA VAL A 89 4.80 -16.33 6.22
C VAL A 89 4.44 -16.97 4.89
N ALA A 90 4.87 -16.36 3.78
CA ALA A 90 4.67 -16.88 2.44
C ALA A 90 6.01 -16.90 1.70
N GLU A 91 6.26 -17.95 0.92
CA GLU A 91 7.44 -18.01 0.03
C GLU A 91 7.38 -16.95 -1.06
N SER A 92 6.16 -16.61 -1.50
CA SER A 92 5.90 -15.47 -2.37
C SER A 92 4.52 -14.87 -2.07
N LEU A 93 4.44 -13.55 -2.15
CA LEU A 93 3.18 -12.82 -2.14
C LEU A 93 2.93 -12.34 -3.57
N SER A 94 1.82 -12.77 -4.16
CA SER A 94 1.42 -12.26 -5.48
C SER A 94 1.02 -10.79 -5.33
N ILE A 95 1.78 -9.91 -5.98
CA ILE A 95 1.47 -8.49 -6.11
C ILE A 95 1.29 -8.18 -7.59
N ARG A 96 0.38 -7.25 -7.91
CA ARG A 96 0.23 -6.77 -9.29
C ARG A 96 1.37 -5.81 -9.65
N SER A 97 1.60 -5.65 -10.94
CA SER A 97 2.45 -4.56 -11.44
C SER A 97 1.83 -3.20 -11.12
N LEU A 98 2.68 -2.19 -10.95
CA LEU A 98 2.23 -0.79 -10.84
C LEU A 98 1.64 -0.33 -12.18
N SER A 99 0.58 0.48 -12.10
CA SER A 99 -0.08 1.11 -13.25
C SER A 99 -0.17 2.61 -13.03
N ALA A 100 0.11 3.38 -14.09
CA ALA A 100 0.04 4.84 -14.05
C ALA A 100 -1.40 5.37 -13.83
N ASP A 101 -2.43 4.58 -14.14
CA ASP A 101 -3.83 4.98 -13.96
C ASP A 101 -4.30 4.92 -12.49
N THR A 102 -3.63 4.12 -11.67
CA THR A 102 -4.06 3.83 -10.29
C THR A 102 -3.01 4.11 -9.23
N ASP A 103 -1.74 4.17 -9.61
CA ASP A 103 -0.62 4.27 -8.68
C ASP A 103 0.21 5.53 -8.96
N THR A 104 0.67 6.14 -7.87
CA THR A 104 1.61 7.26 -7.93
C THR A 104 2.91 6.87 -7.25
N VAL A 105 4.04 7.07 -7.94
CA VAL A 105 5.39 6.91 -7.37
C VAL A 105 6.00 8.30 -7.23
N SER A 106 6.22 8.73 -5.98
CA SER A 106 6.91 9.99 -5.68
C SER A 106 8.35 9.72 -5.27
N ILE A 107 9.29 10.48 -5.83
CA ILE A 107 10.70 10.46 -5.44
C ILE A 107 10.96 11.68 -4.55
N GLY A 108 11.31 11.45 -3.28
CA GLY A 108 11.57 12.51 -2.30
C GLY A 108 12.92 13.23 -2.43
N GLY A 109 13.59 13.13 -3.58
CA GLY A 109 14.94 13.65 -3.79
C GLY A 109 15.24 13.93 -5.26
N THR A 110 16.49 14.30 -5.57
CA THR A 110 16.90 14.64 -6.93
C THR A 110 16.96 13.39 -7.81
N VAL A 111 16.24 13.42 -8.94
CA VAL A 111 16.40 12.44 -10.01
C VAL A 111 17.64 12.80 -10.81
N ASN A 112 18.75 12.10 -10.58
CA ASN A 112 19.91 12.18 -11.46
C ASN A 112 19.59 11.45 -12.76
N VAL A 113 19.08 12.18 -13.75
CA VAL A 113 18.97 11.67 -15.11
C VAL A 113 20.39 11.52 -15.66
N ILE A 114 20.83 10.28 -15.86
CA ILE A 114 22.01 9.99 -16.68
C ILE A 114 21.63 10.41 -18.10
N LYS A 115 22.07 11.60 -18.54
CA LYS A 115 21.78 12.11 -19.89
C LYS A 115 22.22 11.07 -20.93
N THR A 116 21.27 10.53 -21.69
CA THR A 116 21.52 9.61 -22.82
C THR A 116 21.94 10.36 -24.10
N GLY A 117 21.93 11.70 -24.10
CA GLY A 117 22.37 12.54 -25.21
C GLY A 117 22.29 14.03 -24.90
N ASN A 118 22.72 14.87 -25.85
CA ASN A 118 22.51 16.31 -25.80
C ASN A 118 21.07 16.62 -26.27
N SER A 119 20.29 17.26 -25.42
CA SER A 119 18.95 17.74 -25.82
C SER A 119 19.11 19.05 -26.57
N PHE A 120 18.57 19.14 -27.79
CA PHE A 120 18.57 20.36 -28.58
C PHE A 120 17.20 21.03 -28.55
N THR A 121 17.20 22.36 -28.43
CA THR A 121 16.03 23.21 -28.63
C THR A 121 16.28 24.06 -29.86
N GLU A 122 15.45 23.92 -30.89
CA GLU A 122 15.54 24.69 -32.14
C GLU A 122 14.34 25.66 -32.24
N ASN A 123 14.62 26.88 -32.71
CA ASN A 123 13.62 27.83 -33.17
C ASN A 123 14.07 28.39 -34.52
N ASN A 124 13.15 28.67 -35.45
CA ASN A 124 13.50 29.21 -36.76
C ASN A 124 12.49 30.26 -37.23
N ALA A 125 12.95 31.14 -38.12
CA ALA A 125 12.13 32.15 -38.75
C ALA A 125 12.60 32.37 -40.19
N THR A 126 11.64 32.47 -41.11
CA THR A 126 11.85 32.96 -42.47
C THR A 126 11.36 34.40 -42.53
N ILE A 127 12.24 35.32 -42.94
CA ILE A 127 11.98 36.74 -43.03
C ILE A 127 11.95 37.12 -44.51
N THR A 128 10.84 37.71 -44.96
CA THR A 128 10.61 38.06 -46.36
C THR A 128 10.27 39.54 -46.53
N ASP A 129 10.80 40.12 -47.60
CA ASP A 129 10.52 41.47 -48.08
C ASP A 129 10.71 42.58 -47.04
N VAL A 130 11.72 42.46 -46.16
CA VAL A 130 12.01 43.46 -45.14
C VAL A 130 13.04 44.49 -45.59
N ALA A 131 12.88 45.73 -45.17
CA ALA A 131 13.82 46.83 -45.37
C ALA A 131 14.09 47.55 -44.04
N GLY A 132 15.30 48.07 -43.84
CA GLY A 132 15.70 48.76 -42.62
C GLY A 132 16.05 47.80 -41.49
N THR A 133 15.69 48.17 -40.26
CA THR A 133 16.08 47.45 -39.05
C THR A 133 14.91 46.70 -38.42
N GLY A 134 15.21 45.61 -37.72
CA GLY A 134 14.20 44.86 -36.99
C GLY A 134 14.78 43.83 -36.03
N VAL A 135 13.88 43.17 -35.30
CA VAL A 135 14.22 42.08 -34.38
C VAL A 135 13.36 40.85 -34.66
N THR A 136 13.91 39.67 -34.45
CA THR A 136 13.23 38.39 -34.64
C THR A 136 13.86 37.31 -33.75
N LEU A 137 13.30 36.10 -33.76
CA LEU A 137 13.84 34.93 -33.06
C LEU A 137 14.15 35.19 -31.59
N LEU A 138 13.16 35.66 -30.84
CA LEU A 138 13.27 35.68 -29.39
C LEU A 138 13.41 34.26 -28.84
N PHE A 139 14.39 34.05 -27.98
CA PHE A 139 14.73 32.77 -27.38
C PHE A 139 14.95 32.93 -25.88
N ASP A 140 14.23 32.13 -25.07
CA ASP A 140 14.48 32.00 -23.63
C ASP A 140 15.59 30.97 -23.41
N SER A 141 16.79 31.46 -23.09
CA SER A 141 17.98 30.64 -22.86
C SER A 141 18.12 30.16 -21.42
N SER A 142 17.11 30.32 -20.54
CA SER A 142 17.24 29.99 -19.11
C SER A 142 17.65 28.55 -18.83
N GLN A 143 17.32 27.61 -19.72
CA GLN A 143 17.63 26.19 -19.58
C GLN A 143 18.84 25.73 -20.39
N GLN A 144 19.44 26.60 -21.21
CA GLN A 144 20.47 26.21 -22.19
C GLN A 144 21.87 26.44 -21.64
N THR A 145 22.79 25.51 -21.90
CA THR A 145 24.22 25.64 -21.53
C THR A 145 25.03 26.32 -22.63
N LEU A 146 24.63 26.15 -23.90
CA LEU A 146 25.18 26.83 -25.06
C LEU A 146 24.08 27.02 -26.09
N TYR A 147 24.10 28.13 -26.82
CA TYR A 147 23.22 28.34 -27.96
C TYR A 147 23.86 29.25 -29.00
N SER A 148 23.39 29.15 -30.23
CA SER A 148 23.90 29.95 -31.36
C SER A 148 22.80 30.23 -32.37
N TYR A 149 23.00 31.30 -33.14
CA TYR A 149 22.11 31.73 -34.20
C TYR A 149 22.81 31.53 -35.54
N TYR A 150 22.20 30.76 -36.41
CA TYR A 150 22.56 30.65 -37.81
C TYR A 150 21.68 31.60 -38.61
N VAL A 151 22.28 32.42 -39.48
CA VAL A 151 21.54 33.33 -40.38
C VAL A 151 22.03 33.10 -41.80
N LYS A 152 21.09 32.85 -42.72
CA LYS A 152 21.33 32.68 -44.14
C LYS A 152 20.68 33.82 -44.92
N ASN A 153 21.50 34.63 -45.56
CA ASN A 153 21.06 35.72 -46.41
C ASN A 153 20.73 35.17 -47.81
N ASN A 154 19.46 35.27 -48.21
CA ASN A 154 18.95 34.89 -49.54
C ASN A 154 18.68 36.15 -50.40
N ALA A 155 19.28 37.28 -50.04
CA ALA A 155 19.16 38.55 -50.77
C ALA A 155 20.43 38.85 -51.56
N LEU A 156 20.30 39.76 -52.54
CA LEU A 156 21.39 40.19 -53.41
C LEU A 156 22.35 41.20 -52.76
N ASN A 157 22.00 41.73 -51.58
CA ASN A 157 22.79 42.71 -50.84
C ASN A 157 23.20 42.15 -49.48
N THR A 158 24.34 42.60 -48.95
CA THR A 158 24.79 42.26 -47.60
C THR A 158 23.77 42.76 -46.57
N ILE A 159 23.42 41.90 -45.62
CA ILE A 159 22.66 42.28 -44.41
C ILE A 159 23.60 42.29 -43.20
N GLN A 160 23.29 43.10 -42.19
CA GLN A 160 24.02 43.12 -40.93
C GLN A 160 23.18 42.51 -39.83
N VAL A 161 23.79 41.64 -39.02
CA VAL A 161 23.12 41.00 -37.89
C VAL A 161 23.93 41.09 -36.61
N ARG A 162 23.23 41.10 -35.47
CA ARG A 162 23.84 40.98 -34.14
C ARG A 162 22.81 40.48 -33.14
N LEU A 163 23.29 39.95 -32.03
CA LEU A 163 22.42 39.51 -30.95
C LEU A 163 22.10 40.66 -29.99
N GLN A 164 20.87 40.70 -29.52
CA GLN A 164 20.47 41.49 -28.36
C GLN A 164 20.15 40.55 -27.21
N ILE A 165 20.58 40.92 -26.00
CA ILE A 165 20.42 40.13 -24.77
C ILE A 165 19.68 40.93 -23.71
N SER A 166 18.90 40.26 -22.86
CA SER A 166 18.12 40.90 -21.79
C SER A 166 17.85 39.97 -20.60
N PRO A 167 17.78 40.50 -19.36
CA PRO A 167 17.30 39.73 -18.21
C PRO A 167 15.78 39.47 -18.24
N THR A 168 15.00 40.25 -19.00
CA THR A 168 13.53 40.16 -19.05
C THR A 168 13.01 40.21 -20.49
N ASN A 169 11.78 39.78 -20.75
CA ASN A 169 11.16 39.93 -22.07
C ASN A 169 10.52 41.31 -22.26
N ASN A 170 11.22 42.37 -21.87
CA ASN A 170 10.79 43.75 -22.07
C ASN A 170 11.79 44.45 -22.99
N ASP A 171 11.28 45.03 -24.08
CA ASP A 171 12.06 45.70 -25.13
C ASP A 171 13.05 46.74 -24.61
N ASP A 172 12.70 47.47 -23.55
CA ASP A 172 13.53 48.52 -22.95
C ASP A 172 14.84 47.98 -22.34
N TYR A 173 14.89 46.68 -22.04
CA TYR A 173 16.03 46.03 -21.40
C TYR A 173 16.93 45.28 -22.38
N PHE A 174 16.62 45.29 -23.68
CA PHE A 174 17.47 44.63 -24.67
C PHE A 174 18.65 45.54 -25.04
N ILE A 175 19.85 45.01 -24.82
CA ILE A 175 21.11 45.66 -25.23
C ILE A 175 21.81 44.81 -26.29
N TYR A 176 22.64 45.43 -27.12
CA TYR A 176 23.49 44.68 -28.04
C TYR A 176 24.53 43.88 -27.25
N ASP A 177 24.61 42.58 -27.52
CA ASP A 177 25.64 41.70 -26.96
C ASP A 177 27.05 42.10 -27.42
N GLN A 178 27.15 42.58 -28.66
CA GLN A 178 28.38 43.08 -29.28
C GLN A 178 28.13 44.41 -29.98
N ILE A 179 29.12 45.32 -29.91
CA ILE A 179 29.04 46.65 -30.51
C ILE A 179 29.02 46.58 -32.04
N VAL A 180 29.86 45.72 -32.60
CA VAL A 180 30.05 45.58 -34.05
C VAL A 180 29.06 44.53 -34.57
N ALA A 181 28.29 44.90 -35.60
CA ALA A 181 27.43 43.95 -36.30
C ALA A 181 28.26 43.03 -37.21
N THR A 182 27.74 41.84 -37.46
CA THR A 182 28.33 40.86 -38.38
C THR A 182 27.69 41.03 -39.75
N ASP A 183 28.53 41.24 -40.77
CA ASP A 183 28.08 41.24 -42.17
C ASP A 183 27.75 39.81 -42.60
N VAL A 184 26.60 39.64 -43.25
CA VAL A 184 26.19 38.40 -43.93
C VAL A 184 26.13 38.72 -45.42
N PRO A 185 27.18 38.39 -46.19
CA PRO A 185 27.21 38.62 -47.64
C PRO A 185 26.01 37.99 -48.38
N PRO A 186 25.72 38.44 -49.61
CA PRO A 186 24.69 37.84 -50.45
C PRO A 186 24.87 36.32 -50.60
N GLU A 187 23.76 35.58 -50.61
CA GLU A 187 23.74 34.12 -50.83
C GLU A 187 24.70 33.34 -49.91
N SER A 188 24.89 33.82 -48.68
CA SER A 188 25.83 33.25 -47.71
C SER A 188 25.18 33.07 -46.34
N ALA A 189 25.89 32.39 -45.45
CA ALA A 189 25.43 32.20 -44.08
C ALA A 189 26.53 32.42 -43.06
N VAL A 190 26.13 32.87 -41.87
CA VAL A 190 27.00 33.06 -40.71
C VAL A 190 26.39 32.40 -39.48
N VAL A 191 27.25 32.06 -38.51
CA VAL A 191 26.83 31.64 -37.17
C VAL A 191 27.37 32.65 -36.17
N ILE A 192 26.48 33.18 -35.33
CA ILE A 192 26.83 34.08 -34.22
C ILE A 192 26.35 33.48 -32.90
N ALA A 193 27.17 33.60 -31.85
CA ALA A 193 26.85 33.13 -30.52
C ALA A 193 26.90 34.31 -29.54
N PRO A 194 26.08 34.29 -28.47
CA PRO A 194 26.12 35.30 -27.43
C PRO A 194 27.48 35.29 -26.73
N LYS A 195 28.05 36.48 -26.51
CA LYS A 195 29.26 36.66 -25.70
C LYS A 195 28.94 36.68 -24.22
N TYR A 196 27.80 37.25 -23.85
CA TYR A 196 27.33 37.31 -22.47
C TYR A 196 26.02 36.55 -22.29
N PHE A 197 25.86 35.91 -21.14
CA PHE A 197 24.71 35.06 -20.86
C PHE A 197 23.66 35.80 -20.04
N LEU A 198 22.49 36.04 -20.64
CA LEU A 198 21.27 36.52 -19.97
C LEU A 198 20.10 35.60 -20.30
N ARG A 199 18.91 35.89 -19.74
CA ARG A 199 17.74 35.02 -19.87
C ARG A 199 17.15 35.01 -21.28
N TYR A 200 17.10 36.16 -21.93
CA TYR A 200 16.50 36.30 -23.25
C TYR A 200 17.54 36.79 -24.26
N THR A 201 17.53 36.17 -25.44
CA THR A 201 18.31 36.61 -26.58
C THR A 201 17.41 36.71 -27.80
N ARG A 202 17.67 37.69 -28.66
CA ARG A 202 16.98 37.83 -29.95
C ARG A 202 17.93 38.28 -31.04
N LEU A 203 17.57 38.00 -32.28
CA LEU A 203 18.32 38.42 -33.45
C LEU A 203 17.88 39.83 -33.87
N TYR A 204 18.81 40.77 -33.88
CA TYR A 204 18.65 42.06 -34.54
C TYR A 204 19.23 42.00 -35.95
N TYR A 205 18.53 42.58 -36.91
CA TYR A 205 18.98 42.71 -38.30
C TYR A 205 18.87 44.14 -38.80
N ASP A 206 19.71 44.47 -39.79
CA ASP A 206 19.69 45.71 -40.56
C ASP A 206 19.99 45.38 -42.02
N THR A 207 19.05 45.68 -42.91
CA THR A 207 19.17 45.44 -44.36
C THR A 207 19.47 46.73 -45.14
N GLY A 208 19.73 47.83 -44.42
CA GLY A 208 19.91 49.15 -45.00
C GLY A 208 18.65 49.65 -45.71
N THR A 209 18.80 50.14 -46.94
CA THR A 209 17.68 50.63 -47.77
C THR A 209 17.15 49.59 -48.75
N TYR A 210 17.72 48.39 -48.76
CA TYR A 210 17.33 47.32 -49.66
C TYR A 210 16.35 46.37 -49.00
N THR A 211 15.43 45.87 -49.82
CA THR A 211 14.58 44.74 -49.47
C THR A 211 15.42 43.47 -49.43
N ALA A 212 15.32 42.69 -48.35
CA ALA A 212 16.04 41.43 -48.19
C ALA A 212 15.14 40.29 -47.73
N ASN A 213 15.50 39.08 -48.16
CA ASN A 213 14.95 37.81 -47.71
C ASN A 213 16.05 37.03 -47.00
N PHE A 214 15.78 36.51 -45.81
CA PHE A 214 16.75 35.69 -45.09
C PHE A 214 16.06 34.69 -44.16
N GLU A 215 16.78 33.62 -43.83
CA GLU A 215 16.35 32.59 -42.89
C GLU A 215 17.25 32.65 -41.65
N ALA A 216 16.68 32.42 -40.49
CA ALA A 216 17.46 32.34 -39.27
C ALA A 216 16.98 31.23 -38.35
N TYR A 217 17.92 30.61 -37.66
CA TYR A 217 17.72 29.47 -36.77
C TYR A 217 18.46 29.75 -35.46
N CYS A 218 17.85 29.43 -34.33
CA CYS A 218 18.49 29.43 -33.02
C CYS A 218 18.49 28.02 -32.47
N ASN A 219 19.68 27.50 -32.17
CA ASN A 219 19.86 26.16 -31.62
C ASN A 219 20.54 26.26 -30.26
N GLY A 220 19.85 25.82 -29.21
CA GLY A 220 20.40 25.65 -27.87
C GLY A 220 20.58 24.18 -27.51
N HIS A 221 21.57 23.88 -26.68
CA HIS A 221 21.69 22.56 -26.07
C HIS A 221 21.80 22.65 -24.55
N VAL A 222 21.33 21.60 -23.89
CA VAL A 222 21.42 21.42 -22.43
C VAL A 222 22.40 20.32 -22.10
#